data_AF-A0A351CFJ2-F1
#
_entry.id   AF-A0A351CFJ2-F1
#
_cell.length_a   1.000
_cell.length_b   1.000
_cell.length_c   1.000
_cell.angle_alpha   90.00
_cell.angle_beta   90.00
_cell.angle_gamma   90.00
#
_symmetry.space_group_name_H-M   'P 1'
#
loop_
_entity.id
_entity.type
_entity.pdbx_description
1 polymer ?
#
loop_
_entity_poly.entity_id
_entity_poly.type
_entity_poly.pdbx_seq_one_letter_code
_entity_poly.pdbx_strand_id
1 'polypeptide(L)'
;METLSPIIRIDPDKFLSCYQYCAITRNLQILGAFGFLSRIKSKTYFEKYIPNAIKSLKDNLSSFGNTEFPNLTSILKEIGGAR
;
A
#
# COMPACT_ATOMS: atom_id res chain seq x y z
N MET A 1 16.59 11.73 -18.24
CA MET A 1 16.65 10.85 -17.06
C MET A 1 17.44 9.63 -17.44
N GLU A 2 18.57 9.38 -16.78
CA GLU A 2 19.29 8.11 -16.95
C GLU A 2 18.46 6.98 -16.34
N THR A 3 18.19 5.93 -17.10
CA THR A 3 17.52 4.73 -16.60
C THR A 3 18.56 3.77 -16.01
N LEU A 4 18.16 2.92 -15.06
CA LEU A 4 19.05 1.92 -14.46
C LEU A 4 19.33 0.72 -15.39
N SER A 5 18.53 0.56 -16.45
CA SER A 5 18.60 -0.55 -17.40
C SER A 5 19.97 -0.78 -18.06
N PRO A 6 20.79 0.25 -18.37
CA PRO A 6 22.14 0.06 -18.91
C PRO A 6 23.17 -0.39 -17.86
N ILE A 7 22.88 -0.17 -16.58
CA ILE A 7 23.82 -0.41 -15.46
C ILE A 7 23.55 -1.78 -14.83
N ILE A 8 22.29 -2.24 -14.84
CA ILE A 8 21.88 -3.50 -14.23
C ILE A 8 20.96 -4.24 -15.20
N ARG A 9 21.24 -5.52 -15.44
CA ARG A 9 20.35 -6.39 -16.22
C ARG A 9 19.09 -6.69 -15.42
N ILE A 10 18.06 -5.87 -15.63
CA ILE A 10 16.76 -5.99 -14.99
C ILE A 10 15.73 -6.36 -16.05
N ASP A 11 14.98 -7.42 -15.78
CA ASP A 11 13.75 -7.74 -16.50
C ASP A 11 12.64 -6.77 -16.02
N PRO A 12 12.13 -5.86 -16.88
CA PRO A 12 11.18 -4.83 -16.46
C PRO A 12 9.89 -5.41 -15.87
N ASP A 13 9.39 -6.50 -16.42
CA ASP A 13 8.12 -7.10 -16.00
C ASP A 13 8.27 -7.76 -14.63
N LYS A 14 9.39 -8.47 -14.42
CA LYS A 14 9.71 -9.03 -13.09
C LYS A 14 9.93 -7.95 -12.05
N PHE A 15 10.61 -6.87 -12.41
CA PHE A 15 10.82 -5.75 -11.50
C PHE A 15 9.49 -5.11 -11.10
N LEU A 16 8.61 -4.85 -12.06
CA LEU A 16 7.31 -4.24 -11.80
C LEU A 16 6.44 -5.13 -10.92
N SER A 17 6.41 -6.43 -11.18
CA SER A 17 5.69 -7.40 -10.34
C SER A 17 6.20 -7.38 -8.89
N CYS A 18 7.53 -7.48 -8.68
CA CYS A 18 8.13 -7.36 -7.35
C CYS A 18 7.82 -6.02 -6.67
N TYR A 19 7.89 -4.93 -7.43
CA TYR A 19 7.60 -3.59 -6.94
C TYR A 19 6.16 -3.47 -6.42
N GLN A 20 5.18 -4.08 -7.08
CA GLN A 20 3.78 -4.03 -6.64
C GLN A 20 3.60 -4.72 -5.27
N TYR A 21 4.25 -5.86 -5.01
CA TYR A 21 4.25 -6.50 -3.69
C TYR A 21 4.94 -5.62 -2.63
N CYS A 22 6.08 -5.00 -2.97
CA CYS A 22 6.75 -4.03 -2.11
C CYS A 22 5.86 -2.81 -1.79
N ALA A 23 5.07 -2.34 -2.74
CA ALA A 23 4.15 -1.22 -2.55
C ALA A 23 3.03 -1.56 -1.56
N ILE A 24 2.45 -2.76 -1.63
CA ILE A 24 1.45 -3.24 -0.66
C ILE A 24 2.06 -3.31 0.74
N THR A 25 3.19 -3.99 0.88
CA THR A 25 3.84 -4.17 2.20
C THR A 25 4.25 -2.84 2.82
N ARG A 26 4.80 -1.90 2.03
CA ARG A 26 5.15 -0.57 2.51
C ARG A 26 3.92 0.24 2.94
N ASN A 27 2.82 0.11 2.21
CA ASN A 27 1.58 0.80 2.57
C ASN A 27 1.01 0.27 3.90
N LEU A 28 1.01 -1.06 4.11
CA LEU A 28 0.60 -1.67 5.38
C LEU A 28 1.46 -1.19 6.56
N GLN A 29 2.77 -1.06 6.39
CA GLN A 29 3.65 -0.50 7.41
C GLN A 29 3.28 0.94 7.77
N ILE A 30 2.94 1.76 6.77
CA ILE A 30 2.51 3.15 6.96
C ILE A 30 1.20 3.19 7.77
N LEU A 31 0.22 2.37 7.42
CA LEU A 31 -1.04 2.26 8.16
C LEU A 31 -0.82 1.86 9.62
N GLY A 32 0.02 0.84 9.86
CA GLY A 32 0.38 0.41 11.21
C GLY A 32 1.10 1.51 12.00
N ALA A 33 2.06 2.21 11.36
CA ALA A 33 2.78 3.31 11.99
C ALA A 33 1.86 4.47 12.36
N PHE A 34 0.97 4.90 11.46
CA PHE A 34 0.04 5.99 11.74
C PHE A 34 -0.96 5.60 12.83
N GLY A 35 -1.50 4.38 12.81
CA GLY A 35 -2.37 3.88 13.87
C GLY A 35 -1.68 3.83 15.23
N PHE A 36 -0.43 3.37 15.29
CA PHE A 36 0.36 3.37 16.52
C PHE A 36 0.65 4.80 17.01
N LEU A 37 1.08 5.69 16.13
CA LEU A 37 1.42 7.07 16.48
C LEU A 37 0.19 7.85 16.97
N SER A 38 -0.97 7.67 16.33
CA SER A 38 -2.19 8.35 16.76
C SER A 38 -2.76 7.75 18.04
N ARG A 39 -2.93 6.42 18.11
CA ARG A 39 -3.65 5.75 19.21
C ARG A 39 -2.79 5.51 20.45
N ILE A 40 -1.52 5.18 20.29
CA ILE A 40 -0.62 4.82 21.41
C ILE A 40 0.27 5.98 21.82
N LYS A 41 0.73 6.81 20.86
CA LYS A 41 1.60 7.96 21.14
C LYS A 41 0.85 9.30 21.16
N SER A 42 -0.47 9.29 21.03
CA SER A 42 -1.35 10.48 21.06
C SER A 42 -0.97 11.57 20.05
N LYS A 43 -0.24 11.22 18.97
CA LYS A 43 0.11 12.13 17.88
C LYS A 43 -0.99 12.12 16.82
N THR A 44 -2.16 12.66 17.17
CA THR A 44 -3.39 12.61 16.36
C THR A 44 -3.25 13.27 14.98
N TYR A 45 -2.28 14.17 14.80
CA TYR A 45 -1.92 14.75 13.50
C TYR A 45 -1.72 13.70 12.39
N PHE A 46 -1.27 12.48 12.72
CA PHE A 46 -1.07 11.42 11.74
C PHE A 46 -2.37 10.82 11.17
N GLU A 47 -3.51 10.98 11.85
CA GLU A 47 -4.78 10.40 11.44
C GLU A 47 -5.24 10.92 10.08
N LYS A 48 -4.93 12.18 9.75
CA LYS A 48 -5.29 12.78 8.45
C LYS A 48 -4.65 12.09 7.25
N TYR A 49 -3.58 11.31 7.46
CA TYR A 49 -2.91 10.57 6.39
C TYR A 49 -3.47 9.16 6.19
N ILE A 50 -4.24 8.63 7.16
CA ILE A 50 -4.80 7.28 7.11
C ILE A 50 -5.76 7.10 5.91
N PRO A 51 -6.70 8.03 5.60
CA PRO A 51 -7.58 7.86 4.45
C PRO A 51 -6.83 7.75 3.11
N ASN A 52 -5.77 8.55 2.93
CA ASN A 52 -4.95 8.48 1.72
C ASN A 52 -4.15 7.17 1.66
N ALA A 53 -3.62 6.69 2.78
CA ALA A 53 -2.93 5.40 2.83
C ALA A 53 -3.88 4.24 2.48
N ILE A 54 -5.11 4.25 2.99
CA ILE A 54 -6.18 3.28 2.64
C ILE A 54 -6.49 3.34 1.13
N LYS A 55 -6.65 4.54 0.58
CA LYS A 55 -6.88 4.71 -0.87
C LYS A 55 -5.74 4.10 -1.69
N SER A 56 -4.49 4.42 -1.35
CA SER A 56 -3.33 3.84 -2.02
C SER A 56 -3.25 2.32 -1.90
N LEU A 57 -3.67 1.73 -0.77
CA LEU A 57 -3.73 0.28 -0.63
C LEU A 57 -4.77 -0.34 -1.57
N LYS A 58 -5.95 0.30 -1.68
CA LYS A 58 -7.02 -0.13 -2.60
C LYS A 58 -6.56 -0.09 -4.06
N ASP A 59 -5.87 0.97 -4.45
CA ASP A 59 -5.34 1.12 -5.81
C ASP A 59 -4.26 0.05 -6.09
N ASN A 60 -3.36 -0.20 -5.14
CA ASN A 60 -2.32 -1.25 -5.25
C ASN A 60 -2.90 -2.67 -5.31
N LEU A 61 -4.00 -2.97 -4.63
CA LEU A 61 -4.63 -4.30 -4.71
C LEU A 61 -5.42 -4.49 -6.00
N SER A 62 -5.96 -3.40 -6.55
CA SER A 62 -6.66 -3.42 -7.83
C SER A 62 -5.74 -3.76 -8.99
N SER A 63 -4.43 -3.45 -8.90
CA SER A 63 -3.46 -3.86 -9.93
C SER A 63 -3.21 -5.37 -10.01
N PHE A 64 -3.58 -6.13 -8.97
CA PHE A 64 -3.57 -7.60 -8.95
C PHE A 64 -4.94 -8.21 -9.31
N GLY A 65 -5.85 -7.43 -9.91
CA GLY A 65 -7.18 -7.90 -10.25
C GLY A 65 -8.06 -8.25 -9.04
N ASN A 66 -7.65 -7.88 -7.83
CA ASN A 66 -8.31 -8.23 -6.56
C ASN A 66 -8.44 -9.75 -6.27
N THR A 67 -7.68 -10.61 -6.96
CA THR A 67 -7.77 -12.07 -6.81
C THR A 67 -6.72 -12.66 -5.88
N GLU A 68 -5.53 -12.05 -5.79
CA GLU A 68 -4.42 -12.58 -4.99
C GLU A 68 -4.59 -12.39 -3.47
N PHE A 69 -5.28 -11.33 -3.05
CA PHE A 69 -5.44 -10.96 -1.64
C PHE A 69 -6.90 -10.78 -1.22
N PRO A 70 -7.75 -11.82 -1.35
CA PRO A 70 -9.20 -11.68 -1.18
C PRO A 70 -9.60 -11.18 0.22
N ASN A 71 -8.91 -11.65 1.27
CA ASN A 71 -9.19 -11.24 2.65
C ASN A 71 -8.86 -9.76 2.88
N LEU A 72 -7.71 -9.30 2.39
CA LEU A 72 -7.30 -7.90 2.54
C LEU A 72 -8.23 -6.97 1.74
N THR A 73 -8.65 -7.40 0.55
CA THR A 73 -9.64 -6.67 -0.26
C THR A 73 -11.01 -6.61 0.42
N SER A 74 -11.44 -7.66 1.13
CA SER A 74 -12.69 -7.64 1.91
C SER A 74 -12.63 -6.58 3.02
N ILE A 75 -11.56 -6.59 3.82
CA ILE A 75 -11.36 -5.63 4.92
C ILE A 75 -11.41 -4.18 4.38
N LEU A 76 -10.80 -3.91 3.22
CA LEU A 76 -10.87 -2.58 2.62
C LEU A 76 -12.27 -2.16 2.18
N LYS A 77 -13.09 -3.10 1.72
CA LYS A 77 -14.50 -2.84 1.38
C LYS A 77 -15.31 -2.51 2.63
N GLU A 78 -15.04 -3.19 3.74
CA GLU A 78 -15.67 -2.91 5.04
C GLU A 78 -15.29 -1.51 5.55
N ILE A 79 -14.00 -1.16 5.51
CA ILE A 79 -13.51 0.16 5.95
C ILE A 79 -14.06 1.27 5.05
N GLY A 80 -14.14 1.05 3.73
CA GLY A 80 -14.70 2.02 2.77
C GLY A 80 -16.23 2.09 2.75
N GLY A 81 -16.91 1.10 3.35
CA GLY A 81 -18.37 1.02 3.46
C GLY A 81 -18.90 1.52 4.81
N ALA A 82 -18.04 1.66 5.82
CA ALA A 82 -18.37 2.30 7.09
C ALA A 82 -18.57 3.81 6.86
N ARG A 83 -19.85 4.19 6.69
CA ARG A 83 -20.33 5.56 6.82
C ARG A 83 -20.58 5.88 8.29
#